data_AF-A0A8H3WVW6-F1
#
_entry.id   AF-A0A8H3WVW6-F1
#
_cell.length_a   1.000
_cell.length_b   1.000
_cell.length_c   1.000
_cell.angle_alpha   90.00
_cell.angle_beta   90.00
_cell.angle_gamma   90.00
#
_symmetry.space_group_name_H-M   'P 1'
#
loop_
_entity.id
_entity.type
_entity.pdbx_description
1 polymer ?
#
loop_
_entity_poly.entity_id
_entity_poly.type
_entity_poly.pdbx_seq_one_letter_code
_entity_poly.pdbx_strand_id
1 'polypeptide(L)'
;MKIAYEKTLFLWIFFQKKQYGGCLHEHFVKLVDAVLFLKGVKQIVFDTLSNYISQQCDLELFVLNVKYDPSKKPVSVKDFFNSKHVERTSSNKMVIDFVAKRNGKGKKNLEPGRFYYYVLTHQDPKVSIGKKMRLVSEFIETDVIDKLYYFKSLKDICASFLACTAKEAEKQIESFYREQTDSFKQLTLDFNPSSSLKKKNSTDPILITKKTKLTVVQKMKKAAGQKQKENVQLN
;
A
#
# COMPACT_ATOMS: atom_id res chain seq x y z
N MET A 1 2.63 -32.55 -39.82
CA MET A 1 2.53 -31.48 -38.80
C MET A 1 2.47 -30.15 -39.54
N LYS A 2 1.42 -29.34 -39.36
CA LYS A 2 1.32 -27.99 -39.95
C LYS A 2 1.60 -26.97 -38.85
N ILE A 3 2.58 -26.09 -39.08
CA ILE A 3 2.88 -24.96 -38.20
C ILE A 3 2.20 -23.74 -38.84
N ALA A 4 1.33 -23.07 -38.09
CA ALA A 4 0.65 -21.84 -38.52
C ALA A 4 1.12 -20.68 -37.64
N TYR A 5 1.34 -19.51 -38.26
CA TYR A 5 1.57 -18.27 -37.53
C TYR A 5 0.22 -17.71 -37.11
N GLU A 6 -0.11 -17.80 -35.83
CA GLU A 6 -1.39 -17.29 -35.32
C GLU A 6 -1.35 -15.78 -35.11
N LYS A 7 -0.32 -15.23 -34.45
CA LYS A 7 -0.26 -13.81 -34.01
C LYS A 7 1.18 -13.33 -33.83
N THR A 8 1.43 -12.05 -34.11
CA THR A 8 2.72 -11.39 -33.84
C THR A 8 2.62 -10.56 -32.56
N LEU A 9 3.54 -10.73 -31.61
CA LEU A 9 3.64 -9.89 -30.41
C LEU A 9 4.73 -8.84 -30.64
N PHE A 10 4.45 -7.55 -30.46
CA PHE A 10 5.45 -6.49 -30.64
C PHE A 10 5.03 -5.19 -29.93
N LEU A 11 5.85 -4.49 -29.15
CA LEU A 11 7.06 -4.95 -28.47
C LEU A 11 6.72 -6.09 -27.50
N TRP A 12 7.67 -7.01 -27.24
CA TRP A 12 7.50 -8.05 -26.22
C TRP A 12 8.37 -7.79 -24.98
N ILE A 13 7.87 -8.20 -23.82
CA ILE A 13 8.59 -8.24 -22.54
C ILE A 13 8.40 -9.65 -21.98
N PHE A 14 9.50 -10.34 -21.67
CA PHE A 14 9.46 -11.64 -20.99
C PHE A 14 9.77 -11.44 -19.51
N PHE A 15 8.91 -11.97 -18.64
CA PHE A 15 9.10 -11.90 -17.19
C PHE A 15 9.71 -13.19 -16.66
N GLN A 16 9.11 -14.35 -17.01
CA GLN A 16 9.56 -15.71 -16.66
C GLN A 16 9.04 -16.74 -17.67
N LYS A 17 9.32 -18.04 -17.44
CA LYS A 17 8.78 -19.13 -18.27
C LYS A 17 7.25 -19.07 -18.31
N LYS A 18 6.67 -18.99 -19.51
CA LYS A 18 5.21 -18.81 -19.77
C LYS A 18 4.63 -17.47 -19.26
N GLN A 19 5.47 -16.52 -18.84
CA GLN A 19 5.05 -15.20 -18.39
C GLN A 19 5.65 -14.13 -19.32
N TYR A 20 4.81 -13.54 -20.15
CA TYR A 20 5.25 -12.55 -21.14
C TYR A 20 4.14 -11.58 -21.50
N GLY A 21 4.54 -10.42 -21.96
CA GLY A 21 3.66 -9.35 -22.39
C GLY A 21 4.07 -8.80 -23.74
N GLY A 22 3.16 -8.13 -24.43
CA GLY A 22 3.46 -7.35 -25.61
C GLY A 22 2.22 -6.90 -26.33
N CYS A 23 2.34 -6.05 -27.36
CA CYS A 23 1.16 -5.65 -28.11
C CYS A 23 0.83 -6.69 -29.18
N LEU A 24 -0.44 -7.08 -29.27
CA LEU A 24 -0.91 -8.09 -30.19
C LEU A 24 -1.16 -7.46 -31.57
N HIS A 25 -0.56 -8.03 -32.62
CA HIS A 25 -0.74 -7.63 -34.00
C HIS A 25 -1.20 -8.82 -34.84
N GLU A 26 -2.37 -8.70 -35.47
CA GLU A 26 -2.94 -9.78 -36.28
C GLU A 26 -2.45 -9.74 -37.73
N HIS A 27 -2.08 -8.57 -38.27
CA HIS A 27 -1.63 -8.46 -39.68
C HIS A 27 -0.50 -7.44 -39.93
N PHE A 28 -0.53 -6.26 -39.29
CA PHE A 28 0.50 -5.21 -39.41
C PHE A 28 0.69 -4.46 -38.08
N VAL A 29 1.87 -3.88 -37.86
CA VAL A 29 2.20 -3.08 -36.65
C VAL A 29 1.44 -1.75 -36.70
N LYS A 30 0.19 -1.73 -36.23
CA LYS A 30 -0.56 -0.50 -35.95
C LYS A 30 -0.27 -0.08 -34.51
N LEU A 31 0.56 0.95 -34.33
CA LEU A 31 0.92 1.48 -33.01
C LEU A 31 -0.18 2.32 -32.36
N VAL A 32 -1.19 2.72 -33.14
CA VAL A 32 -2.27 3.63 -32.68
C VAL A 32 -3.37 2.88 -31.91
N ASP A 33 -3.61 1.61 -32.23
CA ASP A 33 -4.65 0.76 -31.61
C ASP A 33 -4.06 -0.53 -31.00
N ALA A 34 -2.88 -0.41 -30.40
CA ALA A 34 -2.13 -1.56 -29.88
C ALA A 34 -2.85 -2.20 -28.69
N VAL A 35 -3.24 -3.47 -28.82
CA VAL A 35 -3.86 -4.24 -27.72
C VAL A 35 -2.77 -4.88 -26.88
N LEU A 36 -2.62 -4.43 -25.63
CA LEU A 36 -1.69 -5.04 -24.69
C LEU A 36 -2.14 -6.48 -24.35
N PHE A 37 -1.31 -7.45 -24.67
CA PHE A 37 -1.46 -8.85 -24.31
C PHE A 37 -0.51 -9.18 -23.17
N LEU A 38 -1.04 -9.76 -22.09
CA LEU A 38 -0.27 -10.19 -20.93
C LEU A 38 -0.65 -11.63 -20.58
N LYS A 39 0.32 -12.55 -20.63
CA LYS A 39 0.13 -13.97 -20.33
C LYS A 39 0.91 -14.35 -19.07
N GLY A 40 0.25 -15.02 -18.13
CA GLY A 40 0.88 -15.58 -16.93
C GLY A 40 1.29 -14.56 -15.86
N VAL A 41 1.08 -13.26 -16.08
CA VAL A 41 1.50 -12.19 -15.13
C VAL A 41 0.47 -11.85 -14.06
N LYS A 42 -0.79 -12.35 -14.18
CA LYS A 42 -1.81 -12.19 -13.14
C LYS A 42 -1.34 -12.76 -11.80
N GLN A 43 -0.68 -13.92 -11.86
CA GLN A 43 -0.16 -14.60 -10.68
C GLN A 43 0.89 -13.76 -9.96
N ILE A 44 1.72 -13.01 -10.69
CA ILE A 44 2.73 -12.11 -10.11
C ILE A 44 2.07 -11.07 -9.19
N VAL A 45 0.92 -10.51 -9.58
CA VAL A 45 0.18 -9.55 -8.74
C VAL A 45 -0.23 -10.20 -7.43
N PHE A 46 -0.88 -11.36 -7.49
CA PHE A 46 -1.40 -12.04 -6.31
C PHE A 46 -0.30 -12.62 -5.41
N ASP A 47 0.78 -13.17 -5.99
CA ASP A 47 1.95 -13.63 -5.24
C ASP A 47 2.62 -12.47 -4.50
N THR A 48 2.78 -11.33 -5.19
CA THR A 48 3.34 -10.11 -4.58
C THR A 48 2.48 -9.62 -3.44
N LEU A 49 1.15 -9.57 -3.64
CA LEU A 49 0.20 -9.20 -2.59
C LEU A 49 0.27 -10.18 -1.40
N SER A 50 0.30 -11.49 -1.65
CA SER A 50 0.40 -12.51 -0.60
C SER A 50 1.67 -12.35 0.25
N ASN A 51 2.81 -12.08 -0.38
CA ASN A 51 4.07 -11.80 0.31
C ASN A 51 3.95 -10.59 1.25
N TYR A 52 3.35 -9.48 0.80
CA TYR A 52 3.18 -8.30 1.65
C TYR A 52 2.06 -8.43 2.70
N ILE A 53 1.05 -9.27 2.45
CA ILE A 53 0.02 -9.60 3.45
C ILE A 53 0.66 -10.35 4.62
N SER A 54 1.48 -11.37 4.33
CA SER A 54 2.12 -12.24 5.32
C SER A 54 3.26 -11.57 6.09
N GLN A 55 3.96 -10.59 5.51
CA GLN A 55 5.02 -9.85 6.20
C GLN A 55 4.48 -9.02 7.37
N GLN A 56 5.06 -9.19 8.56
CA GLN A 56 4.70 -8.42 9.74
C GLN A 56 5.41 -7.06 9.72
N CYS A 57 4.63 -5.98 9.70
CA CYS A 57 5.03 -4.58 9.94
C CYS A 57 6.37 -4.12 9.33
N ASP A 58 6.38 -3.88 8.02
CA ASP A 58 7.40 -3.02 7.41
C ASP A 58 6.83 -1.61 7.24
N LEU A 59 7.07 -0.76 8.23
CA LEU A 59 6.56 0.61 8.22
C LEU A 59 7.05 1.37 6.97
N GLU A 60 8.27 1.10 6.49
CA GLU A 60 8.89 1.82 5.37
C GLU A 60 8.08 1.65 4.08
N LEU A 61 7.48 0.47 3.88
CA LEU A 61 6.64 0.18 2.71
C LEU A 61 5.28 0.88 2.74
N PHE A 62 4.80 1.27 3.91
CA PHE A 62 3.46 1.83 4.11
C PHE A 62 3.50 3.30 4.55
N VAL A 63 4.58 4.03 4.26
CA VAL A 63 4.64 5.47 4.49
C VAL A 63 4.10 6.26 3.30
N LEU A 64 3.22 7.21 3.59
CA LEU A 64 2.74 8.23 2.66
C LEU A 64 3.26 9.60 3.07
N ASN A 65 3.31 10.53 2.11
CA ASN A 65 3.61 11.93 2.38
C ASN A 65 2.46 12.82 1.90
N VAL A 66 2.24 13.92 2.61
CA VAL A 66 1.27 14.94 2.22
C VAL A 66 1.72 16.32 2.70
N LYS A 67 1.25 17.37 2.01
CA LYS A 67 1.50 18.76 2.37
C LYS A 67 0.33 19.32 3.18
N TYR A 68 0.63 19.90 4.33
CA TYR A 68 -0.29 20.71 5.13
C TYR A 68 -0.01 22.20 4.94
N ASP A 69 -1.08 22.96 4.74
CA ASP A 69 -1.06 24.41 4.65
C ASP A 69 -2.17 24.96 5.57
N PRO A 70 -1.82 25.59 6.70
CA PRO A 70 -2.79 26.05 7.68
C PRO A 70 -3.65 27.22 7.17
N SER A 71 -3.20 27.92 6.12
CA SER A 71 -3.94 29.02 5.50
C SER A 71 -5.17 28.51 4.76
N LYS A 72 -5.16 27.24 4.34
CA LYS A 72 -6.29 26.59 3.65
C LYS A 72 -7.23 25.98 4.68
N LYS A 73 -8.07 26.81 5.27
CA LYS A 73 -9.09 26.38 6.23
C LYS A 73 -10.35 25.87 5.50
N PRO A 74 -11.03 24.85 6.04
CA PRO A 74 -12.35 24.48 5.56
C PRO A 74 -13.31 25.67 5.76
N VAL A 75 -13.99 26.06 4.68
CA VAL A 75 -15.01 27.12 4.71
C VAL A 75 -16.33 26.46 5.12
N SER A 76 -17.02 27.00 6.12
CA SER A 76 -18.32 26.46 6.52
C SER A 76 -19.37 26.76 5.45
N VAL A 77 -20.43 25.96 5.36
CA VAL A 77 -21.53 26.20 4.41
C VAL A 77 -22.16 27.58 4.65
N LYS A 78 -22.29 28.00 5.91
CA LYS A 78 -22.84 29.32 6.26
C LYS A 78 -21.90 30.45 5.80
N ASP A 79 -20.61 30.32 6.04
CA ASP A 79 -19.62 31.33 5.63
C ASP A 79 -19.49 31.40 4.10
N PHE A 80 -19.67 30.27 3.43
CA PHE A 80 -19.72 30.19 1.96
C PHE A 80 -20.87 31.03 1.40
N PHE A 81 -22.10 30.85 1.92
CA PHE A 81 -23.27 31.61 1.48
C PHE A 81 -23.16 33.11 1.76
N ASN A 82 -22.45 33.49 2.83
CA ASN A 82 -22.31 34.89 3.22
C ASN A 82 -21.16 35.63 2.52
N SER A 83 -20.34 34.93 1.74
CA SER A 83 -19.16 35.53 1.09
C SER A 83 -19.39 35.76 -0.40
N LYS A 84 -19.21 37.02 -0.87
CA LYS A 84 -19.31 37.35 -2.31
C LYS A 84 -18.13 36.79 -3.12
N HIS A 85 -16.96 36.62 -2.50
CA HIS A 85 -15.76 36.05 -3.11
C HIS A 85 -14.91 35.32 -2.07
N VAL A 86 -15.15 34.03 -1.86
CA VAL A 86 -14.17 33.15 -1.22
C VAL A 86 -13.42 32.41 -2.31
N GLU A 87 -12.14 32.75 -2.48
CA GLU A 87 -11.23 31.94 -3.27
C GLU A 87 -11.19 30.53 -2.69
N ARG A 88 -11.66 29.56 -3.47
CA ARG A 88 -11.61 28.15 -3.13
C ARG A 88 -10.15 27.72 -3.06
N THR A 89 -9.54 27.77 -1.89
CA THR A 89 -8.36 26.96 -1.65
C THR A 89 -8.84 25.54 -1.36
N SER A 90 -8.79 24.66 -2.37
CA SER A 90 -9.15 23.24 -2.20
C SER A 90 -8.13 22.56 -1.28
N SER A 91 -8.31 22.73 0.04
CA SER A 91 -7.56 22.01 1.06
C SER A 91 -7.93 20.53 1.02
N ASN A 92 -6.93 19.67 1.17
CA ASN A 92 -7.15 18.23 1.23
C ASN A 92 -7.95 17.90 2.51
N LYS A 93 -9.24 17.55 2.34
CA LYS A 93 -10.16 17.21 3.44
C LYS A 93 -9.59 16.15 4.39
N MET A 94 -8.82 15.19 3.87
CA MET A 94 -8.16 14.16 4.66
C MET A 94 -7.17 14.77 5.68
N VAL A 95 -6.37 15.74 5.25
CA VAL A 95 -5.37 16.43 6.09
C VAL A 95 -6.08 17.30 7.13
N ILE A 96 -7.16 17.98 6.74
CA ILE A 96 -7.97 18.80 7.66
C ILE A 96 -8.56 17.92 8.76
N ASP A 97 -9.21 16.80 8.40
CA ASP A 97 -9.79 15.85 9.35
C ASP A 97 -8.73 15.30 10.32
N PHE A 98 -7.52 15.03 9.81
CA PHE A 98 -6.39 14.58 10.61
C PHE A 98 -5.93 15.63 11.63
N VAL A 99 -5.77 16.89 11.20
CA VAL A 99 -5.38 18.00 12.08
C VAL A 99 -6.45 18.26 13.15
N ALA A 100 -7.72 18.29 12.76
CA ALA A 100 -8.84 18.44 13.70
C ALA A 100 -8.84 17.33 14.76
N LYS A 101 -8.62 16.07 14.36
CA LYS A 101 -8.46 14.93 15.29
C LYS A 101 -7.29 15.14 16.26
N ARG A 102 -6.13 15.60 15.79
CA ARG A 102 -4.96 15.83 16.66
C ARG A 102 -5.25 16.90 17.71
N ASN A 103 -5.84 18.02 17.28
CA ASN A 103 -6.17 19.13 18.16
C ASN A 103 -7.19 18.72 19.23
N GLY A 104 -8.23 17.98 18.84
CA GLY A 104 -9.22 17.44 19.79
C GLY A 104 -8.65 16.43 20.80
N LYS A 105 -7.48 15.83 20.51
CA LYS A 105 -6.75 14.93 21.42
C LYS A 105 -5.68 15.64 22.25
N GLY A 106 -5.60 16.98 22.18
CA GLY A 106 -4.57 17.75 22.88
C GLY A 106 -3.14 17.47 22.41
N LYS A 107 -2.97 16.90 21.20
CA LYS A 107 -1.63 16.65 20.64
C LYS A 107 -0.98 17.94 20.17
N LYS A 108 0.36 17.95 20.12
CA LYS A 108 1.14 19.06 19.54
C LYS A 108 0.63 19.40 18.13
N ASN A 109 0.49 20.70 17.89
CA ASN A 109 0.14 21.27 16.59
C ASN A 109 1.07 20.75 15.50
N LEU A 110 0.49 20.45 14.34
CA LEU A 110 1.24 20.02 13.17
C LEU A 110 1.89 21.23 12.50
N GLU A 111 3.18 21.15 12.23
CA GLU A 111 3.89 22.22 11.51
C GLU A 111 3.41 22.31 10.05
N PRO A 112 3.33 23.52 9.47
CA PRO A 112 3.08 23.70 8.05
C PRO A 112 4.17 23.04 7.21
N GLY A 113 3.80 22.48 6.06
CA GLY A 113 4.74 21.84 5.15
C GLY A 113 4.46 20.35 4.93
N ARG A 114 5.48 19.60 4.50
CA ARG A 114 5.34 18.17 4.21
C ARG A 114 5.56 17.35 5.48
N PHE A 115 4.73 16.33 5.65
CA PHE A 115 4.90 15.35 6.72
C PHE A 115 4.60 13.94 6.20
N TYR A 116 5.10 12.96 6.95
CA TYR A 116 4.98 11.54 6.64
C TYR A 116 4.00 10.87 7.60
N TYR A 117 3.15 10.00 7.07
CA TYR A 117 2.08 9.35 7.83
C TYR A 117 1.81 7.93 7.32
N TYR A 118 1.09 7.16 8.11
CA TYR A 118 0.49 5.89 7.70
C TYR A 118 -0.98 5.83 8.11
N VAL A 119 -1.72 4.90 7.52
CA VAL A 119 -3.14 4.69 7.74
C VAL A 119 -3.35 3.43 8.58
N LEU A 120 -4.04 3.58 9.70
CA LEU A 120 -4.36 2.49 10.62
C LEU A 120 -5.68 1.81 10.26
N THR A 121 -5.78 0.53 10.61
CA THR A 121 -7.06 -0.18 10.63
C THR A 121 -8.01 0.48 11.63
N HIS A 122 -9.31 0.39 11.35
CA HIS A 122 -10.35 0.94 12.20
C HIS A 122 -11.55 -0.02 12.21
N GLN A 123 -12.19 -0.19 13.36
CA GLN A 123 -13.35 -1.08 13.51
C GLN A 123 -14.51 -0.65 12.61
N ASP A 124 -14.80 0.64 12.57
CA ASP A 124 -15.77 1.22 11.63
C ASP A 124 -15.10 1.56 10.29
N PRO A 125 -15.51 0.90 9.18
CA PRO A 125 -14.97 1.17 7.85
C PRO A 125 -15.36 2.57 7.32
N LYS A 126 -16.46 3.16 7.80
CA LYS A 126 -17.00 4.46 7.32
C LYS A 126 -16.22 5.67 7.85
N VAL A 127 -15.35 5.47 8.85
CA VAL A 127 -14.51 6.53 9.39
C VAL A 127 -13.60 7.10 8.30
N SER A 128 -13.50 8.44 8.24
CA SER A 128 -12.66 9.11 7.24
C SER A 128 -11.20 8.73 7.39
N ILE A 129 -10.48 8.64 6.27
CA ILE A 129 -9.05 8.29 6.28
C ILE A 129 -8.24 9.25 7.15
N GLY A 130 -8.58 10.55 7.18
CA GLY A 130 -7.94 11.53 8.08
C GLY A 130 -7.98 11.13 9.55
N LYS A 131 -9.08 10.50 9.99
CA LYS A 131 -9.20 9.97 11.36
C LYS A 131 -8.42 8.66 11.58
N LYS A 132 -8.06 7.94 10.52
CA LYS A 132 -7.22 6.73 10.56
C LYS A 132 -5.72 7.05 10.44
N MET A 133 -5.36 8.25 10.00
CA MET A 133 -3.96 8.68 9.88
C MET A 133 -3.25 8.79 11.24
N ARG A 134 -1.94 8.52 11.22
CA ARG A 134 -0.98 8.76 12.30
C ARG A 134 0.38 9.12 11.73
N LEU A 135 1.15 9.96 12.44
CA LEU A 135 2.50 10.37 11.99
C LEU A 135 3.48 9.21 12.14
N VAL A 136 4.45 9.13 11.23
CA VAL A 136 5.57 8.17 11.32
C VAL A 136 6.32 8.32 12.65
N SER A 137 6.52 9.56 13.12
CA SER A 137 7.16 9.84 14.42
C SER A 137 6.38 9.36 15.65
N GLU A 138 5.13 8.92 15.47
CA GLU A 138 4.24 8.45 16.53
C GLU A 138 3.92 6.95 16.41
N PHE A 139 4.66 6.23 15.57
CA PHE A 139 4.51 4.79 15.42
C PHE A 139 4.82 4.05 16.71
N ILE A 140 3.93 3.12 17.05
CA ILE A 140 4.07 2.17 18.14
C ILE A 140 3.92 0.76 17.59
N GLU A 141 4.59 -0.22 18.19
CA GLU A 141 4.62 -1.60 17.69
C GLU A 141 3.24 -2.28 17.65
N THR A 142 2.30 -1.80 18.45
CA THR A 142 0.91 -2.31 18.50
C THR A 142 0.01 -1.75 17.41
N ASP A 143 0.51 -0.80 16.59
CA ASP A 143 -0.27 -0.24 15.50
C ASP A 143 -0.47 -1.24 14.36
N VAL A 144 -1.74 -1.42 13.98
CA VAL A 144 -2.12 -2.30 12.86
C VAL A 144 -2.39 -1.44 11.64
N ILE A 145 -1.48 -1.47 10.67
CA ILE A 145 -1.57 -0.75 9.41
C ILE A 145 -2.70 -1.32 8.54
N ASP A 146 -3.51 -0.45 7.93
CA ASP A 146 -4.56 -0.83 6.99
C ASP A 146 -3.95 -1.17 5.62
N LYS A 147 -3.33 -2.35 5.50
CA LYS A 147 -2.67 -2.79 4.25
C LYS A 147 -3.61 -2.77 3.04
N LEU A 148 -4.89 -3.07 3.25
CA LEU A 148 -5.90 -3.05 2.20
C LEU A 148 -6.05 -1.66 1.58
N TYR A 149 -6.01 -0.60 2.40
CA TYR A 149 -6.01 0.78 1.90
C TYR A 149 -4.87 1.02 0.89
N TYR A 150 -3.66 0.52 1.18
CA TYR A 150 -2.50 0.69 0.30
C TYR A 150 -2.63 -0.15 -0.97
N PHE A 151 -3.02 -1.43 -0.86
CA PHE A 151 -3.18 -2.28 -2.02
C PHE A 151 -4.26 -1.78 -2.98
N LYS A 152 -5.35 -1.21 -2.46
CA LYS A 152 -6.38 -0.57 -3.30
C LYS A 152 -5.85 0.63 -4.08
N SER A 153 -4.84 1.33 -3.58
CA SER A 153 -4.21 2.43 -4.31
C SER A 153 -3.40 1.97 -5.53
N LEU A 154 -3.02 0.68 -5.58
CA LEU A 154 -2.32 0.06 -6.71
C LEU A 154 -3.24 -0.37 -7.84
N LYS A 155 -4.55 -0.13 -7.74
CA LYS A 155 -5.55 -0.64 -8.70
C LYS A 155 -5.25 -0.26 -10.15
N ASP A 156 -4.74 0.93 -10.41
CA ASP A 156 -4.46 1.40 -11.77
C ASP A 156 -3.27 0.65 -12.38
N ILE A 157 -2.26 0.35 -11.55
CA ILE A 157 -1.11 -0.47 -11.94
C ILE A 157 -1.58 -1.91 -12.17
N CYS A 158 -2.30 -2.48 -11.20
CA CYS A 158 -2.79 -3.85 -11.24
C CYS A 158 -3.77 -4.11 -12.39
N ALA A 159 -4.59 -3.12 -12.77
CA ALA A 159 -5.55 -3.23 -13.87
C ALA A 159 -4.88 -3.67 -15.18
N SER A 160 -3.69 -3.12 -15.46
CA SER A 160 -2.90 -3.50 -16.62
C SER A 160 -2.52 -4.97 -16.56
N PHE A 161 -1.94 -5.43 -15.44
CA PHE A 161 -1.52 -6.83 -15.23
C PHE A 161 -2.67 -7.83 -15.22
N LEU A 162 -3.84 -7.41 -14.74
CA LEU A 162 -5.05 -8.22 -14.65
C LEU A 162 -5.89 -8.20 -15.93
N ALA A 163 -5.56 -7.32 -16.88
CA ALA A 163 -6.32 -7.07 -18.10
C ALA A 163 -7.80 -6.77 -17.79
N CYS A 164 -8.06 -5.84 -16.87
CA CYS A 164 -9.39 -5.44 -16.44
C CYS A 164 -9.44 -3.92 -16.15
N THR A 165 -10.62 -3.39 -15.81
CA THR A 165 -10.73 -1.97 -15.41
C THR A 165 -10.12 -1.74 -14.01
N ALA A 166 -9.71 -0.51 -13.71
CA ALA A 166 -9.22 -0.14 -12.37
C ALA A 166 -10.22 -0.49 -11.26
N LYS A 167 -11.53 -0.35 -11.52
CA LYS A 167 -12.59 -0.71 -10.57
C LYS A 167 -12.69 -2.22 -10.36
N GLU A 168 -12.51 -3.02 -11.41
CA GLU A 168 -12.48 -4.49 -11.31
C GLU A 168 -11.21 -4.97 -10.61
N ALA A 169 -10.06 -4.36 -10.91
CA ALA A 169 -8.80 -4.64 -10.23
C ALA A 169 -8.91 -4.36 -8.73
N GLU A 170 -9.48 -3.21 -8.33
CA GLU A 170 -9.73 -2.88 -6.92
C GLU A 170 -10.58 -3.95 -6.22
N LYS A 171 -11.64 -4.44 -6.87
CA LYS A 171 -12.49 -5.51 -6.34
C LYS A 171 -11.75 -6.84 -6.22
N GLN A 172 -10.95 -7.23 -7.21
CA GLN A 172 -10.16 -8.46 -7.18
C GLN A 172 -9.11 -8.42 -6.07
N ILE A 173 -8.42 -7.28 -5.90
CA ILE A 173 -7.46 -7.04 -4.81
C ILE A 173 -8.16 -7.18 -3.45
N GLU A 174 -9.35 -6.59 -3.30
CA GLU A 174 -10.12 -6.69 -2.06
C GLU A 174 -10.57 -8.12 -1.75
N SER A 175 -11.11 -8.85 -2.74
CA SER A 175 -11.52 -10.25 -2.57
C SER A 175 -10.34 -11.10 -2.12
N PHE A 176 -9.23 -11.02 -2.88
CA PHE A 176 -8.02 -11.77 -2.60
C PHE A 176 -7.46 -11.46 -1.20
N TYR A 177 -7.40 -10.18 -0.82
CA TYR A 177 -6.93 -9.78 0.51
C TYR A 177 -7.77 -10.42 1.62
N ARG A 178 -9.10 -10.37 1.49
CA ARG A 178 -10.04 -10.95 2.47
C ARG A 178 -9.83 -12.46 2.58
N GLU A 179 -9.84 -13.17 1.45
CA GLU A 179 -9.63 -14.62 1.36
C GLU A 179 -8.31 -15.04 2.05
N GLN A 180 -7.22 -14.34 1.77
CA GLN A 180 -5.93 -14.62 2.40
C GLN A 180 -5.96 -14.36 3.91
N THR A 181 -6.47 -13.20 4.35
CA THR A 181 -6.54 -12.90 5.78
C THR A 181 -7.47 -13.85 6.56
N ASP A 182 -8.55 -14.31 5.95
CA ASP A 182 -9.46 -15.27 6.59
C ASP A 182 -8.83 -16.68 6.65
N SER A 183 -8.11 -17.09 5.61
CA SER A 183 -7.30 -18.33 5.63
C SER A 183 -6.22 -18.29 6.72
N PHE A 184 -5.51 -17.17 6.91
CA PHE A 184 -4.54 -17.02 8.00
C PHE A 184 -5.20 -17.09 9.39
N LYS A 185 -6.39 -16.53 9.56
CA LYS A 185 -7.14 -16.65 10.83
C LYS A 185 -7.54 -18.10 11.10
N GLN A 186 -8.02 -18.83 10.09
CA GLN A 186 -8.39 -20.25 10.21
C GLN A 186 -7.18 -21.10 10.62
N LEU A 187 -6.04 -20.95 9.93
CA LEU A 187 -4.80 -21.65 10.27
C LEU A 187 -4.33 -21.37 11.71
N THR A 188 -4.59 -20.17 12.24
CA THR A 188 -4.25 -19.80 13.62
C THR A 188 -5.21 -20.44 14.63
N LEU A 189 -6.49 -20.61 14.27
CA LEU A 189 -7.50 -21.26 15.12
C LEU A 189 -7.34 -22.78 15.17
N ASP A 190 -6.93 -23.39 14.05
CA ASP A 190 -6.66 -24.84 13.96
C ASP A 190 -5.38 -25.24 14.73
N PHE A 191 -4.48 -24.28 14.96
CA PHE A 191 -3.28 -24.43 15.81
C PHE A 191 -3.58 -24.19 17.30
N ASN A 192 -4.71 -24.70 17.81
CA ASN A 192 -4.96 -24.75 19.25
C ASN A 192 -4.13 -25.91 19.85
N PRO A 193 -3.12 -25.70 20.71
CA PRO A 193 -2.26 -26.77 21.22
C PRO A 193 -2.92 -27.67 22.27
N SER A 194 -4.23 -27.57 22.46
CA SER A 194 -4.98 -28.26 23.52
C SER A 194 -5.64 -29.57 23.10
N SER A 195 -5.49 -30.04 21.85
CA SER A 195 -5.87 -31.41 21.47
C SER A 195 -4.67 -32.35 21.48
N SER A 196 -4.48 -32.98 22.64
CA SER A 196 -3.89 -34.31 22.87
C SER A 196 -3.25 -35.05 21.67
N LEU A 197 -1.92 -35.18 21.74
CA LEU A 197 -1.11 -36.36 21.40
C LEU A 197 -1.84 -37.51 20.67
N LYS A 198 -1.61 -37.62 19.35
CA LYS A 198 -1.35 -38.92 18.72
C LYS A 198 -0.22 -38.79 17.69
N LYS A 199 0.94 -39.33 18.09
CA LYS A 199 2.08 -39.62 17.19
C LYS A 199 1.60 -40.43 15.98
N LYS A 200 1.96 -39.98 14.78
CA LYS A 200 2.35 -40.89 13.69
C LYS A 200 3.39 -40.21 12.81
N ASN A 201 4.49 -40.94 12.63
CA ASN A 201 5.73 -40.52 12.00
C ASN A 201 5.58 -40.37 10.49
N SER A 202 6.14 -39.32 9.91
CA SER A 202 6.75 -39.32 8.56
C SER A 202 7.49 -37.99 8.34
N THR A 203 8.82 -38.11 8.23
CA THR A 203 9.81 -37.27 7.51
C THR A 203 9.21 -36.47 6.34
N ASP A 204 9.49 -35.18 6.08
CA ASP A 204 10.74 -34.42 6.12
C ASP A 204 10.57 -32.92 6.51
N PRO A 205 11.64 -32.22 6.96
CA PRO A 205 11.59 -30.84 7.42
C PRO A 205 11.85 -29.81 6.31
N ILE A 206 10.94 -28.85 6.11
CA ILE A 206 11.28 -27.61 5.39
C ILE A 206 11.83 -26.61 6.40
N LEU A 207 13.12 -26.31 6.22
CA LEU A 207 13.95 -25.38 7.00
C LEU A 207 13.23 -24.04 7.25
N ILE A 208 12.93 -23.76 8.50
CA ILE A 208 12.76 -22.40 9.01
C ILE A 208 14.14 -21.88 9.40
N THR A 209 14.84 -21.21 8.49
CA THR A 209 16.04 -20.44 8.86
C THR A 209 15.64 -19.08 9.43
N LYS A 210 15.62 -19.01 10.76
CA LYS A 210 15.74 -17.76 11.53
C LYS A 210 17.18 -17.22 11.42
N LYS A 211 17.30 -15.94 11.06
CA LYS A 211 18.25 -14.89 11.54
C LYS A 211 18.27 -13.79 10.48
N THR A 212 17.96 -12.53 10.78
CA THR A 212 18.97 -11.62 11.37
C THR A 212 18.33 -10.46 12.14
N LYS A 213 18.98 -10.19 13.27
CA LYS A 213 18.79 -9.18 14.30
C LYS A 213 18.80 -7.72 13.81
N LEU A 214 17.91 -6.90 14.40
CA LEU A 214 18.26 -5.70 15.17
C LEU A 214 19.53 -4.94 14.73
N THR A 215 19.45 -4.04 13.73
CA THR A 215 20.43 -2.94 13.58
C THR A 215 19.97 -1.77 12.67
N VAL A 216 18.76 -1.21 12.84
CA VAL A 216 18.36 -0.03 12.02
C VAL A 216 17.95 1.19 12.85
N VAL A 217 17.36 1.00 14.03
CA VAL A 217 16.96 2.13 14.90
C VAL A 217 18.15 2.99 15.36
N GLN A 218 19.38 2.45 15.37
CA GLN A 218 20.59 3.23 15.67
C GLN A 218 21.16 4.01 14.46
N LYS A 219 20.86 3.62 13.21
CA LYS A 219 21.38 4.31 12.01
C LYS A 219 20.65 5.63 11.73
N MET A 220 19.34 5.69 11.98
CA MET A 220 18.58 6.95 11.78
C MET A 220 18.86 8.02 12.85
N LYS A 221 19.24 7.63 14.07
CA LYS A 221 19.68 8.59 15.11
C LYS A 221 21.06 9.20 14.81
N LYS A 222 21.99 8.46 14.19
CA LYS A 222 23.29 9.01 13.78
C LYS A 222 23.20 9.97 12.60
N ALA A 223 22.35 9.69 11.61
CA ALA A 223 22.16 10.57 10.45
C ALA A 223 21.49 11.91 10.81
N ALA A 224 20.61 11.93 11.80
CA ALA A 224 20.00 13.16 12.31
C ALA A 224 20.96 13.99 13.19
N GLY A 225 21.84 13.34 13.95
CA GLY A 225 22.81 14.00 14.83
C GLY A 225 24.02 14.61 14.10
N GLN A 226 24.44 14.06 12.96
CA GLN A 226 25.56 14.61 12.18
C GLN A 226 25.17 15.88 11.38
N LYS A 227 23.93 15.96 10.87
CA LYS A 227 23.47 17.16 10.15
C LYS A 227 23.26 18.40 11.04
N GLN A 228 23.16 18.23 12.37
CA GLN A 228 23.10 19.36 13.31
C GLN A 228 24.48 19.89 13.73
N LYS A 229 25.58 19.12 13.55
CA LYS A 229 26.93 19.60 13.88
C LYS A 229 27.62 20.32 12.73
N GLU A 230 27.29 20.01 11.47
CA GLU A 230 27.87 20.71 10.31
C GLU A 230 27.29 22.12 10.10
N ASN A 231 26.08 22.41 10.58
CA ASN A 231 25.46 23.75 10.47
C ASN A 231 25.84 24.73 11.60
N VAL A 232 26.62 24.31 12.59
CA VAL A 232 27.07 25.19 13.70
C VAL A 232 28.53 25.62 13.53
N GLN A 233 29.25 25.10 12.54
CA GLN A 233 30.66 25.49 12.26
C GLN A 233 30.83 26.37 11.01
N LEU A 234 29.75 26.87 10.40
CA LEU A 234 29.80 27.70 9.19
C LEU A 234 29.11 29.07 9.31
N ASN A 235 28.89 29.57 10.54
CA ASN A 235 28.55 30.97 10.80
C ASN A 235 29.44 31.53 11.90
#